data_AF-A0A1Q8BKW2-F1
#
_entry.id   AF-A0A1Q8BKW2-F1
#
_cell.length_a   1.000
_cell.length_b   1.000
_cell.length_c   1.000
_cell.angle_alpha   90.00
_cell.angle_beta   90.00
_cell.angle_gamma   90.00
#
_symmetry.space_group_name_H-M   'P 1'
#
loop_
_entity.id
_entity.type
_entity.pdbx_description
1 polymer ?
#
loop_
_entity_poly.entity_id
_entity_poly.type
_entity_poly.pdbx_seq_one_letter_code
_entity_poly.pdbx_strand_id
1 'polypeptide(L)'
;MPRPSSFIFSAKRFTRLALALTIMLLCGVVSVSTVCPTSVFRESGSYTVGASQPRAIAIEDYNGDGQSDLAVANATSNNISILLNLGGGVYGAPIFVNAGTTPTAIVSKDFNNDGKRDLAVVNRNISSTARRRFSSPPET
;
A
#
# COMPACT_ATOMS: atom_id res chain seq x y z
N MET A 1 -11.88 -55.93 39.95
CA MET A 1 -12.81 -54.78 40.12
C MET A 1 -12.54 -54.15 41.49
N PRO A 2 -12.63 -52.83 41.75
CA PRO A 2 -12.49 -51.60 40.93
C PRO A 2 -11.26 -50.72 41.35
N ARG A 3 -11.00 -49.61 40.63
CA ARG A 3 -9.93 -48.58 40.86
C ARG A 3 -10.41 -47.47 41.83
N PRO A 4 -9.50 -46.65 42.41
CA PRO A 4 -9.30 -45.25 41.93
C PRO A 4 -7.82 -44.77 42.11
N SER A 5 -7.30 -43.63 41.67
CA SER A 5 -7.64 -42.58 40.70
C SER A 5 -6.36 -41.78 40.45
N SER A 6 -6.17 -41.34 39.21
CA SER A 6 -5.03 -40.60 38.69
C SER A 6 -5.06 -39.10 39.08
N PHE A 7 -3.94 -38.55 39.52
CA PHE A 7 -3.62 -37.13 39.36
C PHE A 7 -2.25 -37.01 38.67
N ILE A 8 -2.27 -36.80 37.36
CA ILE A 8 -1.07 -36.50 36.56
C ILE A 8 -0.96 -34.97 36.51
N PHE A 9 -0.03 -34.38 37.26
CA PHE A 9 0.48 -33.04 36.93
C PHE A 9 1.48 -33.20 35.78
N SER A 10 1.06 -32.81 34.58
CA SER A 10 1.87 -32.86 33.36
C SER A 10 2.92 -31.76 33.35
N ALA A 11 4.09 -32.04 33.92
CA ALA A 11 5.28 -31.21 33.81
C ALA A 11 5.91 -31.36 32.40
N LYS A 12 5.28 -30.76 31.39
CA LYS A 12 5.81 -30.77 30.00
C LYS A 12 6.07 -29.38 29.40
N ARG A 13 6.23 -28.33 30.21
CA ARG A 13 6.46 -26.96 29.70
C ARG A 13 7.75 -26.26 30.16
N PHE A 14 8.79 -26.99 30.59
CA PHE A 14 10.06 -26.37 30.99
C PHE A 14 11.32 -26.82 30.22
N THR A 15 11.23 -27.79 29.31
CA THR A 15 12.39 -28.27 28.54
C THR A 15 12.75 -27.41 27.32
N ARG A 16 11.90 -26.48 26.89
CA ARG A 16 12.18 -25.63 25.71
C ARG A 16 13.00 -24.37 26.01
N LEU A 17 13.14 -23.97 27.29
CA LEU A 17 13.87 -22.75 27.66
C LEU A 17 15.37 -23.01 27.93
N ALA A 18 15.72 -24.20 28.42
CA ALA A 18 17.11 -24.56 28.73
C ALA A 18 17.96 -24.90 27.48
N LEU A 19 17.33 -25.33 26.37
CA LEU A 19 18.05 -25.65 25.13
C LEU A 19 18.39 -24.42 24.29
N ALA A 20 17.60 -23.34 24.39
CA ALA A 20 17.86 -22.09 23.69
C ALA A 20 19.01 -21.29 24.33
N LEU A 21 19.22 -21.43 25.65
CA LEU A 21 20.26 -20.70 26.37
C LEU A 21 21.66 -21.32 26.21
N THR A 22 21.76 -22.62 25.94
CA THR A 22 23.05 -23.30 25.70
C THR A 22 23.54 -23.15 24.26
N ILE A 23 22.63 -23.01 23.28
CA ILE A 23 22.98 -22.72 21.88
C ILE A 23 23.51 -21.29 21.70
N MET A 24 23.10 -20.36 22.58
CA MET A 24 23.59 -18.98 22.58
C MET A 24 25.02 -18.81 23.15
N LEU A 25 25.62 -19.85 23.74
CA LEU A 25 26.95 -19.75 24.38
C LEU A 25 28.10 -20.38 23.56
N LEU A 26 27.83 -20.95 22.37
CA LEU A 26 28.88 -21.46 21.46
C LEU A 26 28.98 -20.75 20.10
N CYS A 27 28.05 -19.85 19.77
CA CYS A 27 28.18 -18.92 18.65
C CYS A 27 27.85 -17.52 19.19
N GLY A 28 28.89 -16.71 19.43
CA GLY A 28 28.74 -15.41 20.08
C GLY A 28 28.00 -14.39 19.21
N VAL A 29 26.68 -14.33 19.32
CA VAL A 29 25.88 -13.08 19.34
C VAL A 29 24.44 -13.41 19.78
N VAL A 30 23.98 -12.81 20.88
CA VAL A 30 22.56 -12.71 21.20
C VAL A 30 22.04 -11.45 20.50
N SER A 31 21.37 -11.60 19.36
CA SER A 31 20.67 -10.48 18.75
C SER A 31 19.29 -10.33 19.39
N VAL A 32 19.16 -9.39 20.32
CA VAL A 32 17.85 -8.83 20.69
C VAL A 32 17.55 -7.73 19.68
N SER A 33 16.62 -7.98 18.75
CA SER A 33 16.03 -6.91 17.94
C SER A 33 14.88 -6.31 18.73
N THR A 34 15.18 -5.36 19.60
CA THR A 34 14.21 -4.31 19.93
C THR A 34 14.54 -3.09 19.10
N VAL A 35 14.47 -3.24 17.77
CA VAL A 35 14.27 -2.09 16.91
C VAL A 35 12.79 -1.75 17.06
N CYS A 36 12.45 -0.92 18.04
CA CYS A 36 11.31 -0.03 17.91
C CYS A 36 11.60 0.73 16.61
N PRO A 37 10.79 0.61 15.53
CA PRO A 37 11.20 1.02 14.20
C PRO A 37 11.56 2.51 14.24
N THR A 38 12.85 2.78 14.33
CA THR A 38 13.44 4.10 14.34
C THR A 38 13.14 4.67 12.98
N SER A 39 12.16 5.55 12.92
CA SER A 39 11.74 6.35 11.76
C SER A 39 11.82 5.62 10.41
N VAL A 40 10.71 5.02 10.04
CA VAL A 40 10.51 4.17 8.85
C VAL A 40 10.49 4.93 7.52
N PHE A 41 10.87 6.22 7.51
CA PHE A 41 10.87 7.03 6.29
C PHE A 41 12.20 6.85 5.55
N ARG A 42 12.15 6.11 4.44
CA ARG A 42 13.25 6.06 3.46
C ARG A 42 13.38 7.43 2.78
N GLU A 43 14.53 7.65 2.15
CA GLU A 43 14.82 8.85 1.34
C GLU A 43 13.63 9.23 0.45
N SER A 44 13.23 10.50 0.46
CA SER A 44 12.09 10.98 -0.31
C SER A 44 12.43 11.03 -1.80
N GLY A 45 11.80 10.18 -2.61
CA GLY A 45 11.77 10.35 -4.06
C GLY A 45 10.84 11.50 -4.45
N SER A 46 11.30 12.42 -5.30
CA SER A 46 10.45 13.46 -5.88
C SER A 46 9.93 13.01 -7.24
N TYR A 47 8.61 13.00 -7.40
CA TYR A 47 7.96 12.69 -8.67
C TYR A 47 7.23 13.93 -9.17
N THR A 48 7.53 14.32 -10.40
CA THR A 48 6.84 15.45 -11.04
C THR A 48 5.41 15.04 -11.36
N VAL A 49 4.45 15.72 -10.75
CA VAL A 49 3.01 15.52 -10.98
C VAL A 49 2.41 16.80 -11.56
N GLY A 50 2.05 16.75 -12.84
CA GLY A 50 1.58 17.91 -13.59
C GLY A 50 2.59 19.06 -13.63
N ALA A 51 2.16 20.20 -14.17
CA ALA A 51 2.98 21.40 -14.23
C ALA A 51 2.82 22.30 -12.98
N SER A 52 1.70 22.18 -12.24
CA SER A 52 1.47 23.03 -11.05
C SER A 52 0.25 22.65 -10.20
N GLN A 53 0.40 22.88 -8.89
CA GLN A 53 -0.63 22.83 -7.83
C GLN A 53 -1.33 21.47 -7.65
N PRO A 54 -0.60 20.43 -7.16
CA PRO A 54 -1.25 19.21 -6.66
C PRO A 54 -2.14 19.56 -5.46
N ARG A 55 -3.39 19.08 -5.45
CA ARG A 55 -4.39 19.38 -4.40
C ARG A 55 -4.86 18.17 -3.61
N ALA A 56 -4.96 17.03 -4.25
CA ALA A 56 -5.48 15.81 -3.65
C ALA A 56 -4.76 14.59 -4.23
N ILE A 57 -4.71 13.53 -3.44
CA ILE A 57 -4.10 12.26 -3.80
C ILE A 57 -5.06 11.12 -3.44
N ALA A 58 -5.12 10.10 -4.30
CA ALA A 58 -5.77 8.82 -4.02
C ALA A 58 -4.79 7.68 -4.27
N ILE A 59 -4.85 6.65 -3.44
CA ILE A 59 -3.95 5.50 -3.48
C ILE A 59 -4.79 4.26 -3.75
N GLU A 60 -4.56 3.58 -4.87
CA GLU A 60 -5.21 2.31 -5.23
C GLU A 60 -4.41 1.58 -6.30
N ASP A 61 -4.73 0.31 -6.54
CA ASP A 61 -4.21 -0.46 -7.68
C ASP A 61 -4.98 -0.11 -8.97
N TYR A 62 -4.40 0.75 -9.81
CA TYR A 62 -5.05 1.22 -11.04
C TYR A 62 -4.71 0.37 -12.27
N ASN A 63 -3.62 -0.41 -12.22
CA ASN A 63 -3.19 -1.29 -13.32
C ASN A 63 -3.54 -2.77 -13.10
N GLY A 64 -3.99 -3.15 -11.90
CA GLY A 64 -4.38 -4.51 -11.52
C GLY A 64 -3.21 -5.42 -11.17
N ASP A 65 -2.04 -4.88 -10.83
CA ASP A 65 -0.83 -5.66 -10.55
C ASP A 65 -0.66 -6.04 -9.07
N GLY A 66 -1.60 -5.63 -8.21
CA GLY A 66 -1.58 -5.88 -6.77
C GLY A 66 -0.73 -4.90 -5.97
N GLN A 67 -0.14 -3.89 -6.61
CA GLN A 67 0.62 -2.81 -5.95
C GLN A 67 -0.21 -1.53 -5.88
N SER A 68 0.00 -0.75 -4.82
CA SER A 68 -0.67 0.54 -4.69
C SER A 68 0.01 1.59 -5.58
N ASP A 69 -0.76 2.13 -6.52
CA ASP A 69 -0.41 3.27 -7.38
C ASP A 69 -0.90 4.59 -6.78
N LEU A 70 -0.47 5.71 -7.36
CA LEU A 70 -0.89 7.06 -6.95
C LEU A 70 -1.67 7.76 -8.05
N ALA A 71 -2.77 8.42 -7.69
CA ALA A 71 -3.46 9.37 -8.55
C ALA A 71 -3.46 10.74 -7.88
N VAL A 72 -2.94 11.77 -8.55
CA VAL A 72 -2.78 13.12 -8.02
C VAL A 72 -3.57 14.12 -8.86
N ALA A 73 -4.47 14.87 -8.23
CA ALA A 73 -5.24 15.93 -8.86
C ALA A 73 -4.42 17.23 -8.95
N ASN A 74 -4.18 17.72 -10.17
CA ASN A 74 -3.40 18.93 -10.43
C ASN A 74 -4.33 20.07 -10.85
N ALA A 75 -4.59 20.99 -9.92
CA ALA A 75 -5.65 21.98 -10.06
C ALA A 75 -5.38 22.99 -11.19
N THR A 76 -4.15 23.49 -11.30
CA THR A 76 -3.81 24.46 -12.34
C THR A 76 -3.64 23.78 -13.70
N SER A 77 -3.15 22.55 -13.71
CA SER A 77 -2.96 21.76 -14.94
C SER A 77 -4.24 21.09 -15.46
N ASN A 78 -5.36 21.20 -14.74
CA ASN A 78 -6.67 20.64 -15.13
C ASN A 78 -6.63 19.14 -15.45
N ASN A 79 -5.73 18.40 -14.79
CA ASN A 79 -5.50 16.98 -15.05
C ASN A 79 -5.24 16.20 -13.75
N ILE A 80 -5.28 14.88 -13.87
CA ILE A 80 -4.78 13.94 -12.88
C ILE A 80 -3.49 13.32 -13.42
N SER A 81 -2.48 13.21 -12.56
CA SER A 81 -1.30 12.37 -12.80
C SER A 81 -1.49 11.02 -12.13
N ILE A 82 -1.44 9.94 -12.89
CA ILE A 82 -1.42 8.57 -12.38
C ILE A 82 0.02 8.06 -12.43
N LEU A 83 0.57 7.68 -11.30
CA LEU A 83 1.92 7.17 -11.16
C LEU A 83 1.83 5.70 -10.77
N LEU A 84 2.25 4.84 -11.69
CA LEU A 84 2.25 3.39 -11.46
C LEU A 84 3.44 3.01 -10.59
N ASN A 85 3.21 2.14 -9.63
CA ASN A 85 4.24 1.63 -8.73
C ASN A 85 5.05 0.56 -9.45
N LEU A 86 6.34 0.80 -9.61
CA LEU A 86 7.28 -0.15 -10.22
C LEU A 86 7.89 -1.11 -9.19
N GLY A 87 7.46 -1.02 -7.93
CA GLY A 87 7.96 -1.79 -6.80
C GLY A 87 8.97 -1.02 -5.94
N GLY A 88 9.09 -1.43 -4.68
CA GLY A 88 10.08 -0.90 -3.75
C GLY A 88 9.93 0.58 -3.38
N GLY A 89 8.78 1.20 -3.69
CA GLY A 89 8.51 2.64 -3.49
C GLY A 89 8.96 3.52 -4.67
N VAL A 90 9.29 2.91 -5.81
CA VAL A 90 9.64 3.60 -7.05
C VAL A 90 8.39 3.76 -7.92
N TYR A 91 8.12 4.97 -8.38
CA TYR A 91 7.01 5.25 -9.28
C TYR A 91 7.49 5.61 -10.69
N GLY A 92 6.75 5.16 -11.70
CA GLY A 92 7.04 5.46 -13.09
C GLY A 92 6.72 6.90 -13.49
N ALA A 93 6.94 7.21 -14.77
CA ALA A 93 6.53 8.48 -15.34
C ALA A 93 5.00 8.66 -15.21
N PRO A 94 4.52 9.88 -14.92
CA PRO A 94 3.09 10.13 -14.74
C PRO A 94 2.33 9.96 -16.05
N ILE A 95 1.21 9.25 -15.98
CA ILE A 95 0.20 9.19 -17.02
C ILE A 95 -0.82 10.31 -16.77
N PHE A 96 -1.01 11.20 -17.73
CA PHE A 96 -1.92 12.33 -17.57
C PHE A 96 -3.33 12.01 -18.06
N VAL A 97 -4.31 12.28 -17.21
CA VAL A 97 -5.74 12.13 -17.51
C VAL A 97 -6.42 13.49 -17.36
N ASN A 98 -7.08 13.98 -18.40
CA ASN A 98 -7.86 15.22 -18.28
C ASN A 98 -8.98 15.04 -17.25
N ALA A 99 -9.03 15.94 -16.28
CA ALA A 99 -9.95 15.88 -15.14
C ALA A 99 -11.05 16.94 -15.21
N GLY A 100 -11.00 17.87 -16.16
CA GLY A 100 -11.83 19.08 -16.16
C GLY A 100 -11.17 20.24 -15.43
N THR A 101 -11.94 21.30 -15.15
CA THR A 101 -11.39 22.56 -14.65
C THR A 101 -11.20 22.55 -13.13
N THR A 102 -9.96 22.80 -12.70
CA THR A 102 -9.59 22.96 -11.29
C THR A 102 -10.04 21.76 -10.44
N PRO A 103 -9.51 20.56 -10.68
CA PRO A 103 -9.80 19.40 -9.82
C PRO A 103 -9.32 19.68 -8.39
N THR A 104 -10.17 19.38 -7.41
CA THR A 104 -9.94 19.72 -6.00
C THR A 104 -9.95 18.53 -5.07
N ALA A 105 -10.72 17.50 -5.39
CA ALA A 105 -10.79 16.26 -4.63
C ALA A 105 -10.89 15.08 -5.59
N ILE A 106 -10.35 13.95 -5.16
CA ILE A 106 -10.37 12.68 -5.89
C ILE A 106 -10.72 11.57 -4.90
N VAL A 107 -11.54 10.63 -5.34
CA VAL A 107 -11.83 9.39 -4.61
C VAL A 107 -11.69 8.21 -5.55
N SER A 108 -11.22 7.08 -5.03
CA SER A 108 -11.06 5.85 -5.78
C SER A 108 -11.90 4.74 -5.17
N LYS A 109 -12.69 4.06 -6.00
CA LYS A 109 -13.51 2.91 -5.62
C LYS A 109 -14.02 2.22 -6.88
N ASP A 110 -14.35 0.95 -6.82
CA ASP A 110 -15.21 0.33 -7.83
C ASP A 110 -16.64 0.90 -7.66
N PHE A 111 -17.01 1.88 -8.48
CA PHE A 111 -18.30 2.55 -8.37
C PHE A 111 -19.38 1.85 -9.21
N ASN A 112 -18.98 1.09 -10.22
CA ASN A 112 -19.88 0.41 -11.15
C ASN A 112 -19.94 -1.12 -10.96
N ASN A 113 -19.24 -1.65 -9.95
CA ASN A 113 -19.15 -3.06 -9.59
C ASN A 113 -18.62 -3.96 -10.71
N ASP A 114 -17.66 -3.48 -11.50
CA ASP A 114 -17.04 -4.26 -12.57
C ASP A 114 -15.69 -4.89 -12.20
N GLY A 115 -15.31 -4.78 -10.93
CA GLY A 115 -14.09 -5.34 -10.38
C GLY A 115 -12.84 -4.52 -10.71
N LYS A 116 -12.97 -3.39 -11.41
CA LYS A 116 -11.87 -2.44 -11.65
C LYS A 116 -12.05 -1.20 -10.79
N ARG A 117 -10.94 -0.59 -10.38
CA ARG A 117 -10.98 0.66 -9.61
C ARG A 117 -11.34 1.82 -10.52
N ASP A 118 -12.39 2.55 -10.14
CA ASP A 118 -12.79 3.78 -10.79
C ASP A 118 -12.29 5.00 -10.01
N LEU A 119 -12.14 6.11 -10.71
CA LEU A 119 -11.80 7.41 -10.14
C LEU A 119 -12.94 8.40 -10.33
N ALA A 120 -13.38 9.03 -9.24
CA ALA A 120 -14.32 10.15 -9.27
C ALA A 120 -13.64 11.43 -8.81
N VAL A 121 -13.88 12.52 -9.56
CA VAL A 121 -13.19 13.80 -9.38
C VAL A 121 -14.18 14.92 -9.16
N VAL A 122 -13.90 15.79 -8.20
CA VAL A 122 -14.67 17.01 -7.96
C VAL A 122 -13.90 18.21 -8.51
N ASN A 123 -14.55 18.93 -9.41
CA ASN A 123 -14.02 20.12 -10.08
C ASN A 123 -14.67 21.37 -9.50
N ARG A 124 -13.89 22.44 -9.29
CA ARG A 124 -14.39 23.66 -8.63
C ARG A 124 -15.36 24.46 -9.51
N ASN A 125 -15.31 24.29 -10.84
CA ASN A 125 -15.99 25.17 -11.79
C ASN A 125 -16.91 24.45 -12.81
N ILE A 126 -17.02 23.12 -12.77
CA ILE A 126 -17.96 22.30 -13.56
C ILE A 126 -18.29 20.99 -12.82
N SER A 127 -19.39 20.33 -13.20
CA SER A 127 -19.87 19.08 -12.61
C SER A 127 -18.81 17.97 -12.61
N SER A 128 -18.84 17.14 -11.56
CA SER A 128 -17.90 16.05 -11.30
C SER A 128 -17.85 15.02 -12.43
N THR A 129 -16.65 14.70 -12.93
CA THR A 129 -16.45 13.67 -13.96
C THR A 129 -15.87 12.41 -13.31
N ALA A 130 -16.55 11.28 -13.45
CA ALA A 130 -15.95 9.96 -13.24
C ALA A 130 -15.46 9.45 -14.59
N ARG A 131 -14.17 9.13 -14.72
CA ARG A 131 -13.60 8.64 -16.00
C ARG A 131 -12.95 7.28 -15.79
N ARG A 132 -13.38 6.30 -16.60
CA ARG A 132 -12.88 4.92 -16.57
C ARG A 132 -11.80 4.67 -17.62
N ARG A 133 -10.92 3.73 -17.24
CA ARG A 133 -10.24 2.68 -18.02
C ARG A 133 -8.78 2.92 -18.40
N PHE A 134 -7.89 2.23 -17.67
CA PHE A 134 -6.78 1.51 -18.29
C PHE A 134 -7.20 0.03 -18.36
N SER A 135 -7.60 -0.41 -19.55
CA SER A 135 -7.53 -1.83 -19.87
C SER A 135 -6.06 -2.17 -20.10
N SER A 136 -5.62 -3.32 -19.60
CA SER A 136 -4.35 -3.94 -19.98
C SER A 136 -4.15 -3.89 -21.50
N PRO A 137 -2.89 -3.75 -21.97
CA PRO A 137 -2.61 -3.82 -23.40
C PRO A 137 -3.14 -5.14 -23.98
N PRO A 138 -3.61 -5.16 -25.24
CA PRO A 138 -4.05 -6.39 -25.87
C PRO A 138 -2.90 -7.40 -25.86
N GLU A 139 -3.13 -8.58 -25.28
CA GLU A 139 -2.22 -9.71 -25.44
C GLU A 139 -2.18 -10.07 -26.94
N THR A 140 -0.96 -10.13 -27.48
CA THR A 140 -0.68 -10.62 -28.84
C THR A 140 -0.59 -12.13 -28.86
#